data_AF-A0A8S3VIP2-F1
#
_entry.id   AF-A0A8S3VIP2-F1
#
_cell.length_a   1.000
_cell.length_b   1.000
_cell.length_c   1.000
_cell.angle_alpha   90.00
_cell.angle_beta   90.00
_cell.angle_gamma   90.00
#
_symmetry.space_group_name_H-M   'P 1'
#
loop_
_entity.id
_entity.type
_entity.pdbx_description
1 polymer ?
#
loop_
_entity_poly.entity_id
_entity_poly.type
_entity_poly.pdbx_seq_one_letter_code
_entity_poly.pdbx_strand_id
1 'polypeptide(L)'
;MEAAMKSVRAPNKNIRITKWKVKPGHKVNQGAILCIYETDDAKGLKIKANEVGTICEIMGQEGDRKPPGSVLVTIEPCRHPTVMKDMCAECGADLREEAGMAGERKEPVTATVAMVHSIPELIISEEQAKEIGREDENRLLKTKKLVLLVDLDQTLIHTTNDNIPANLKGVFHYQLRHGYGKMWYHTRIRPGTQHFLETVSKMYELHICTFGVRMYAHTIARFLDPEEKYFSHRILSRDECFNPNSKTANLKALFPCGDKMVAIIDDREDVWNFAPNLIHVKPYRFFQGTADINAPPGLTKTEHDQEPVHHRVRRVSRSKSMEKEDEIEVDDSVKKGDNLQTKKDEEIEKSCVKEDNKVVDNK
;
A
#
# COMPACT_ATOMS: atom_id res chain seq x y z
N MET A 1 -24.12 18.55 -0.99
CA MET A 1 -24.96 19.31 -0.05
C MET A 1 -24.08 20.35 0.62
N GLU A 2 -24.36 21.64 0.44
CA GLU A 2 -23.72 22.67 1.27
C GLU A 2 -24.11 22.42 2.73
N ALA A 3 -23.12 22.29 3.60
CA ALA A 3 -23.38 22.16 5.03
C ALA A 3 -24.00 23.47 5.53
N ALA A 4 -25.18 23.40 6.14
CA ALA A 4 -25.88 24.58 6.62
C ALA A 4 -25.01 25.36 7.62
N MET A 5 -24.77 26.64 7.33
CA MET A 5 -24.05 27.53 8.24
C MET A 5 -24.78 27.62 9.58
N LYS A 6 -24.05 27.46 10.68
CA LYS A 6 -24.60 27.59 12.03
C LYS A 6 -24.36 29.02 12.54
N SER A 7 -25.33 29.58 13.26
CA SER A 7 -25.25 30.95 13.77
C SER A 7 -25.19 30.98 15.29
N VAL A 8 -24.25 31.73 15.87
CA VAL A 8 -24.25 32.09 17.29
C VAL A 8 -24.98 33.40 17.46
N ARG A 9 -25.94 33.43 18.39
CA ARG A 9 -26.84 34.56 18.62
C ARG A 9 -26.60 35.21 19.98
N ALA A 10 -26.95 36.49 20.08
CA ALA A 10 -26.97 37.21 21.33
C ALA A 10 -27.96 36.57 22.31
N PRO A 11 -27.66 36.56 23.63
CA PRO A 11 -28.57 36.06 24.65
C PRO A 11 -29.87 36.89 24.69
N ASN A 12 -30.86 36.46 25.49
CA ASN A 12 -32.16 37.12 25.60
C ASN A 12 -32.13 38.48 26.34
N LYS A 13 -31.08 39.28 26.15
CA LYS A 13 -30.88 40.64 26.70
C LYS A 13 -30.13 41.50 25.67
N ASN A 14 -30.29 42.82 25.77
CA ASN A 14 -29.42 43.74 25.04
C ASN A 14 -27.99 43.58 25.55
N ILE A 15 -27.03 43.42 24.64
CA ILE A 15 -25.62 43.29 24.99
C ILE A 15 -24.81 44.40 24.34
N ARG A 16 -23.73 44.83 24.99
CA ARG A 16 -22.66 45.60 24.36
C ARG A 16 -21.42 44.72 24.21
N ILE A 17 -20.95 44.53 22.98
CA ILE A 17 -19.74 43.75 22.73
C ILE A 17 -18.55 44.57 23.21
N THR A 18 -17.74 44.03 24.12
CA THR A 18 -16.56 44.74 24.64
C THR A 18 -15.29 44.32 23.93
N LYS A 19 -15.15 43.03 23.60
CA LYS A 19 -13.94 42.52 22.94
C LYS A 19 -14.20 41.24 22.15
N TRP A 20 -13.74 41.20 20.91
CA TRP A 20 -13.69 39.97 20.13
C TRP A 20 -12.45 39.14 20.48
N LYS A 21 -12.61 37.82 20.56
CA LYS A 21 -11.53 36.85 20.80
C LYS A 21 -11.23 36.00 19.56
N VAL A 22 -12.02 36.16 18.51
CA VAL A 22 -11.90 35.44 17.24
C VAL A 22 -11.91 36.43 16.07
N LYS A 23 -11.45 35.97 14.91
CA LYS A 23 -11.52 36.67 13.63
C LYS A 23 -12.07 35.73 12.55
N PRO A 24 -12.59 36.25 11.42
CA PRO A 24 -12.89 35.42 10.26
C PRO A 24 -11.72 34.50 9.89
N GLY A 25 -12.02 33.24 9.59
CA GLY A 25 -11.05 32.17 9.33
C GLY A 25 -10.50 31.45 10.56
N HIS A 26 -10.80 31.89 11.80
CA HIS A 26 -10.39 31.13 13.00
C HIS A 26 -11.21 29.85 13.17
N LYS A 27 -10.52 28.75 13.46
CA LYS A 27 -11.14 27.49 13.90
C LYS A 27 -11.49 27.59 15.39
N VAL A 28 -12.70 27.17 15.75
CA VAL A 28 -13.21 27.19 17.13
C VAL A 28 -13.80 25.83 17.50
N ASN A 29 -13.54 25.40 18.74
CA ASN A 29 -14.15 24.21 19.32
C ASN A 29 -15.39 24.59 20.15
N GLN A 30 -16.24 23.61 20.43
CA GLN A 30 -17.38 23.81 21.33
C GLN A 30 -16.90 24.34 22.69
N GLY A 31 -17.52 25.42 23.16
CA GLY A 31 -17.15 26.09 24.41
C GLY A 31 -16.05 27.16 24.28
N ALA A 32 -15.41 27.31 23.10
CA ALA A 32 -14.42 28.37 22.87
C ALA A 32 -15.03 29.76 23.02
N ILE A 33 -14.32 30.68 23.65
CA ILE A 33 -14.82 32.05 23.89
C ILE A 33 -14.72 32.84 22.59
N LEU A 34 -15.87 33.30 22.07
CA LEU A 34 -15.97 34.09 20.84
C LEU A 34 -15.80 35.58 21.13
N CYS A 35 -16.50 36.10 22.13
CA CYS A 35 -16.39 37.49 22.56
C CYS A 35 -16.71 37.65 24.04
N ILE A 36 -16.29 38.81 24.55
CA ILE A 36 -16.69 39.32 25.86
C ILE A 36 -17.74 40.40 25.63
N TYR A 37 -18.79 40.39 26.44
CA TYR A 37 -19.86 41.37 26.41
C TYR A 37 -20.24 41.84 27.81
N GLU A 38 -21.01 42.92 27.86
CA GLU A 38 -21.65 43.41 29.07
C GLU A 38 -23.14 43.67 28.82
N THR A 39 -23.92 43.57 29.88
CA THR A 39 -25.32 43.96 29.96
C THR A 39 -25.44 45.12 30.96
N ASP A 40 -26.63 45.69 31.09
CA ASP A 40 -26.88 46.75 32.08
C ASP A 40 -26.64 46.23 33.52
N ASP A 41 -26.83 44.92 33.75
CA ASP A 41 -26.69 44.27 35.07
C ASP A 41 -25.28 43.71 35.38
N ALA A 42 -24.49 43.37 34.36
CA ALA A 42 -23.26 42.60 34.54
C ALA A 42 -22.21 42.87 33.46
N LYS A 43 -20.94 42.92 33.86
CA LYS A 43 -19.80 43.16 32.97
C LYS A 43 -18.91 41.93 32.84
N GLY A 44 -18.27 41.78 31.68
CA GLY A 44 -17.26 40.73 31.46
C GLY A 44 -17.83 39.33 31.19
N LEU A 45 -19.09 39.24 30.76
CA LEU A 45 -19.73 37.98 30.37
C LEU A 45 -19.12 37.45 29.07
N LYS A 46 -19.16 36.13 28.87
CA LYS A 46 -18.49 35.46 27.75
C LYS A 46 -19.52 34.78 26.85
N ILE A 47 -19.46 35.03 25.56
CA ILE A 47 -20.16 34.21 24.56
C ILE A 47 -19.24 33.08 24.15
N LYS A 48 -19.77 31.86 24.19
CA LYS A 48 -19.05 30.64 23.82
C LYS A 48 -19.62 30.09 22.51
N ALA A 49 -18.77 29.46 21.71
CA ALA A 49 -19.18 28.70 20.55
C ALA A 49 -20.04 27.52 21.01
N ASN A 50 -21.19 27.33 20.35
CA ASN A 50 -22.06 26.18 20.56
C ASN A 50 -21.62 24.95 19.75
N GLU A 51 -20.74 25.15 18.76
CA GLU A 51 -20.44 24.21 17.69
C GLU A 51 -18.96 24.28 17.31
N VAL A 52 -18.45 23.21 16.71
CA VAL A 52 -17.09 23.17 16.16
C VAL A 52 -17.10 23.57 14.70
N GLY A 53 -16.18 24.45 14.29
CA GLY A 53 -16.08 24.89 12.91
C GLY A 53 -15.19 26.10 12.69
N THR A 54 -15.32 26.73 11.53
CA THR A 54 -14.55 27.91 11.14
C THR A 54 -15.44 29.14 11.17
N ILE A 55 -14.96 30.22 11.79
CA ILE A 55 -15.66 31.51 11.79
C ILE A 55 -15.71 32.07 10.38
N CYS A 56 -16.89 32.26 9.81
CA CYS A 56 -17.06 32.85 8.49
C CYS A 56 -17.18 34.37 8.60
N GLU A 57 -18.19 34.84 9.33
CA GLU A 57 -18.48 36.26 9.46
C GLU A 57 -18.75 36.66 10.91
N ILE A 58 -18.32 37.87 11.26
CA ILE A 58 -18.57 38.50 12.56
C ILE A 58 -19.45 39.72 12.33
N MET A 59 -20.62 39.72 12.97
CA MET A 59 -21.69 40.69 12.76
C MET A 59 -21.62 41.81 13.82
N GLY A 60 -20.61 42.68 13.72
CA GLY A 60 -20.48 43.88 14.55
C GLY A 60 -19.06 44.15 15.02
N GLN A 61 -18.83 45.38 15.50
CA GLN A 61 -17.55 45.85 16.01
C GLN A 61 -17.52 45.91 17.54
N GLU A 62 -16.32 46.08 18.11
CA GLU A 62 -16.18 46.33 19.54
C GLU A 62 -16.85 47.67 19.90
N GLY A 63 -17.68 47.66 20.94
CA GLY A 63 -18.52 48.80 21.34
C GLY A 63 -19.97 48.72 20.84
N ASP A 64 -20.28 47.87 19.87
CA ASP A 64 -21.64 47.75 19.31
C ASP A 64 -22.64 47.21 20.34
N ARG A 65 -23.83 47.82 20.35
CA ARG A 65 -25.01 47.26 21.05
C ARG A 65 -25.79 46.33 20.11
N LYS A 66 -26.08 45.13 20.58
CA LYS A 66 -26.80 44.09 19.84
C LYS A 66 -28.07 43.69 20.57
N PRO A 67 -29.23 43.67 19.89
CA PRO A 67 -30.49 43.28 20.51
C PRO A 67 -30.54 41.76 20.78
N PRO A 68 -31.45 41.30 21.66
CA PRO A 68 -31.69 39.89 21.92
C PRO A 68 -31.85 39.07 20.64
N GLY A 69 -31.21 37.90 20.56
CA GLY A 69 -31.38 36.96 19.44
C GLY A 69 -30.73 37.37 18.11
N SER A 70 -30.11 38.55 18.04
CA SER A 70 -29.35 38.98 16.87
C SER A 70 -28.18 38.02 16.59
N VAL A 71 -27.91 37.76 15.31
CA VAL A 71 -26.75 36.94 14.91
C VAL A 71 -25.49 37.72 15.18
N LEU A 72 -24.55 37.07 15.87
CA LEU A 72 -23.25 37.65 16.21
C LEU A 72 -22.14 37.08 15.34
N VAL A 73 -22.19 35.77 15.09
CA VAL A 73 -21.16 35.05 14.34
C VAL A 73 -21.81 33.93 13.53
N THR A 74 -21.35 33.73 12.30
CA THR A 74 -21.66 32.54 11.50
C THR A 74 -20.45 31.60 11.50
N ILE A 75 -20.72 30.31 11.66
CA ILE A 75 -19.74 29.24 11.76
C ILE A 75 -20.05 28.22 10.65
N GLU A 76 -19.09 28.00 9.76
CA GLU A 76 -19.14 26.86 8.84
C GLU A 76 -18.71 25.60 9.61
N PRO A 77 -19.54 24.54 9.63
CA PRO A 77 -19.21 23.30 10.30
C PRO A 77 -17.99 22.62 9.66
N CYS A 78 -17.26 21.85 10.46
CA CYS A 78 -16.14 21.06 9.94
C CYS A 78 -16.63 20.02 8.94
N ARG A 79 -15.98 19.95 7.77
CA ARG A 79 -16.25 18.93 6.72
C ARG A 79 -15.40 17.67 6.87
N HIS A 80 -14.66 17.58 7.97
CA HIS A 80 -13.77 16.48 8.33
C HIS A 80 -12.82 16.08 7.20
N PRO A 81 -11.93 17.00 6.77
CA PRO A 81 -11.07 16.77 5.62
C PRO A 81 -9.93 15.81 5.94
N THR A 82 -9.52 15.67 7.21
CA THR A 82 -8.49 14.72 7.66
C THR A 82 -9.07 13.82 8.75
N VAL A 83 -9.10 12.51 8.54
CA VAL A 83 -9.67 11.53 9.47
C VAL A 83 -8.67 10.42 9.76
N MET A 84 -8.49 10.11 11.04
CA MET A 84 -7.69 8.98 11.52
C MET A 84 -8.56 8.11 12.42
N LYS A 85 -8.79 6.85 12.04
CA LYS A 85 -9.62 5.89 12.82
C LYS A 85 -10.96 6.49 13.29
N ASP A 86 -11.66 7.13 12.36
CA ASP A 86 -12.95 7.80 12.58
C ASP A 86 -12.90 9.01 13.54
N MET A 87 -11.71 9.53 13.82
CA MET A 87 -11.55 10.81 14.51
C MET A 87 -11.08 11.87 13.53
N CYS A 88 -11.76 13.01 13.49
CA CYS A 88 -11.32 14.14 12.69
C CYS A 88 -10.10 14.81 13.34
N ALA A 89 -8.98 14.90 12.60
CA ALA A 89 -7.75 15.52 13.08
C ALA A 89 -7.85 17.06 13.16
N GLU A 90 -8.83 17.67 12.50
CA GLU A 90 -9.00 19.12 12.45
C GLU A 90 -9.88 19.66 13.58
N CYS A 91 -10.98 18.95 13.88
CA CYS A 91 -11.99 19.41 14.84
C CYS A 91 -12.05 18.54 16.11
N GLY A 92 -11.37 17.39 16.12
CA GLY A 92 -11.40 16.44 17.22
C GLY A 92 -12.71 15.66 17.38
N ALA A 93 -13.65 15.80 16.43
CA ALA A 93 -14.91 15.08 16.47
C ALA A 93 -14.67 13.57 16.31
N ASP A 94 -15.36 12.80 17.16
CA ASP A 94 -15.50 11.37 17.02
C ASP A 94 -16.67 11.08 16.08
N LEU A 95 -16.36 10.51 14.92
CA LEU A 95 -17.30 10.30 13.82
C LEU A 95 -17.98 8.92 13.89
N ARG A 96 -17.62 8.09 14.87
CA ARG A 96 -18.17 6.74 15.05
C ARG A 96 -19.65 6.80 15.38
N GLU A 97 -20.44 5.96 14.72
CA GLU A 97 -21.84 5.75 15.07
C GLU A 97 -21.98 4.88 16.32
N GLU A 98 -22.90 5.27 17.22
CA GLU A 98 -23.17 4.48 18.43
C GLU A 98 -23.92 3.21 18.04
N ALA A 99 -23.30 2.05 18.26
CA ALA A 99 -23.79 0.74 17.83
C ALA A 99 -23.84 0.50 16.30
N GLY A 100 -23.20 1.37 15.50
CA GLY A 100 -23.03 1.15 14.06
C GLY A 100 -21.89 0.19 13.73
N MET A 101 -21.88 -0.34 12.51
CA MET A 101 -20.78 -1.16 11.99
C MET A 101 -19.56 -0.30 11.67
N ALA A 102 -18.37 -0.91 11.64
CA ALA A 102 -17.15 -0.19 11.26
C ALA A 102 -17.29 0.42 9.85
N GLY A 103 -17.14 1.74 9.74
CA GLY A 103 -17.35 2.51 8.50
C GLY A 103 -18.68 3.26 8.43
N GLU A 104 -19.64 2.97 9.32
CA GLU A 104 -20.84 3.79 9.50
C GLU A 104 -20.51 5.00 10.39
N ARG A 105 -20.71 6.20 9.83
CA ARG A 105 -20.32 7.47 10.45
C ARG A 105 -21.54 8.33 10.70
N LYS A 106 -21.58 8.98 11.88
CA LYS A 106 -22.66 9.89 12.28
C LYS A 106 -22.80 11.10 11.35
N GLU A 107 -21.70 11.53 10.74
CA GLU A 107 -21.62 12.72 9.90
C GLU A 107 -20.94 12.42 8.56
N PRO A 108 -21.37 13.09 7.46
CA PRO A 108 -20.70 12.96 6.18
C PRO A 108 -19.28 13.54 6.27
N VAL A 109 -18.31 12.78 5.76
CA VAL A 109 -16.91 13.21 5.69
C VAL A 109 -16.50 13.50 4.26
N THR A 110 -15.55 14.41 4.08
CA THR A 110 -14.90 14.65 2.78
C THR A 110 -13.67 13.77 2.58
N ALA A 111 -13.11 13.21 3.65
CA ALA A 111 -11.93 12.36 3.60
C ALA A 111 -12.23 10.99 2.95
N THR A 112 -11.52 10.68 1.87
CA THR A 112 -11.71 9.44 1.08
C THR A 112 -10.39 8.84 0.57
N VAL A 113 -9.27 9.57 0.64
CA VAL A 113 -7.99 9.16 0.04
C VAL A 113 -6.99 8.76 1.12
N ALA A 114 -6.52 7.51 1.10
CA ALA A 114 -5.44 7.03 1.97
C ALA A 114 -4.07 7.30 1.33
N MET A 115 -3.43 8.40 1.71
CA MET A 115 -2.13 8.81 1.14
C MET A 115 -0.94 8.03 1.72
N VAL A 116 -1.05 7.54 2.95
CA VAL A 116 0.05 6.88 3.65
C VAL A 116 -0.21 5.37 3.67
N HIS A 117 0.50 4.60 2.86
CA HIS A 117 0.26 3.15 2.77
C HIS A 117 0.44 2.42 4.09
N SER A 118 1.42 2.82 4.89
CA SER A 118 1.64 2.20 6.20
C SER A 118 0.55 2.50 7.22
N ILE A 119 -0.37 3.42 6.94
CA ILE A 119 -1.48 3.81 7.82
C ILE A 119 -2.75 4.06 6.97
N PRO A 120 -3.39 3.01 6.44
CA PRO A 120 -4.59 3.15 5.60
C PRO A 120 -5.76 3.82 6.32
N GLU A 121 -5.78 3.78 7.65
CA GLU A 121 -6.81 4.43 8.47
C GLU A 121 -6.68 5.95 8.54
N LEU A 122 -5.56 6.50 8.05
CA LEU A 122 -5.36 7.93 7.83
C LEU A 122 -5.81 8.29 6.42
N ILE A 123 -7.01 8.86 6.34
CA ILE A 123 -7.61 9.33 5.10
C ILE A 123 -7.73 10.84 5.10
N ILE A 124 -7.58 11.42 3.91
CA ILE A 124 -7.72 12.86 3.69
C ILE A 124 -8.70 13.14 2.54
N SER A 125 -9.13 14.40 2.46
CA SER A 125 -9.99 14.91 1.39
C SER A 125 -9.26 14.88 0.05
N GLU A 126 -10.03 14.79 -1.04
CA GLU A 126 -9.46 14.80 -2.39
C GLU A 126 -8.73 16.12 -2.69
N GLU A 127 -9.22 17.25 -2.17
CA GLU A 127 -8.57 18.55 -2.29
C GLU A 127 -7.21 18.59 -1.59
N GLN A 128 -7.12 18.09 -0.35
CA GLN A 128 -5.84 18.01 0.36
C GLN A 128 -4.89 17.02 -0.30
N ALA A 129 -5.39 15.89 -0.81
CA ALA A 129 -4.58 14.93 -1.55
C ALA A 129 -3.94 15.58 -2.78
N LYS A 130 -4.72 16.35 -3.56
CA LYS A 130 -4.20 17.09 -4.71
C LYS A 130 -3.18 18.15 -4.32
N GLU A 131 -3.37 18.85 -3.20
CA GLU A 131 -2.41 19.85 -2.75
C GLU A 131 -1.07 19.20 -2.37
N ILE A 132 -1.09 18.12 -1.58
CA ILE A 132 0.10 17.32 -1.25
C ILE A 132 0.76 16.79 -2.52
N GLY A 133 -0.02 16.22 -3.44
CA GLY A 133 0.50 15.70 -4.71
C GLY A 133 1.17 16.77 -5.57
N ARG A 134 0.65 18.00 -5.57
CA ARG A 134 1.23 19.14 -6.30
C ARG A 134 2.54 19.60 -5.66
N GLU A 135 2.63 19.61 -4.33
CA GLU A 135 3.87 19.89 -3.62
C GLU A 135 4.94 18.84 -3.90
N ASP A 136 4.56 17.55 -3.92
CA ASP A 136 5.46 16.45 -4.29
C ASP A 136 5.93 16.56 -5.74
N GLU A 137 5.04 16.88 -6.68
CA GLU A 137 5.42 17.13 -8.07
C GLU A 137 6.44 18.28 -8.17
N ASN A 138 6.19 19.40 -7.49
CA ASN A 138 7.11 20.54 -7.47
C ASN A 138 8.47 20.17 -6.86
N ARG A 139 8.49 19.35 -5.81
CA ARG A 139 9.71 18.84 -5.18
C ARG A 139 10.51 17.97 -6.13
N LEU A 140 9.85 17.04 -6.83
CA LEU A 140 10.47 16.18 -7.84
C LEU A 140 11.07 17.00 -8.98
N LEU A 141 10.32 17.96 -9.52
CA LEU A 141 10.81 18.89 -10.55
C LEU A 141 12.02 19.70 -10.07
N LYS A 142 11.96 20.26 -8.85
CA LYS A 142 13.07 21.02 -8.26
C LYS A 142 14.34 20.19 -8.08
N THR A 143 14.18 18.92 -7.71
CA THR A 143 15.30 17.97 -7.55
C THR A 143 15.69 17.29 -8.87
N LYS A 144 15.00 17.60 -9.97
CA LYS A 144 15.17 16.98 -11.30
C LYS A 144 15.06 15.45 -11.25
N LYS A 145 14.11 14.95 -10.46
CA LYS A 145 13.81 13.53 -10.33
C LYS A 145 12.41 13.18 -10.83
N LEU A 146 12.27 11.94 -11.27
CA LEU A 146 11.00 11.26 -11.48
C LEU A 146 10.75 10.25 -10.35
N VAL A 147 9.61 9.56 -10.37
CA VAL A 147 9.34 8.41 -9.48
C VAL A 147 9.53 7.12 -10.27
N LEU A 148 10.18 6.12 -9.67
CA LEU A 148 10.26 4.78 -10.23
C LEU A 148 9.59 3.79 -9.27
N LEU A 149 8.50 3.18 -9.73
CA LEU A 149 7.88 2.04 -9.06
C LEU A 149 8.63 0.77 -9.48
N VAL A 150 9.08 0.02 -8.48
CA VAL A 150 9.96 -1.13 -8.65
C VAL A 150 9.29 -2.38 -8.10
N ASP A 151 9.02 -3.34 -8.97
CA ASP A 151 8.60 -4.66 -8.55
C ASP A 151 9.78 -5.52 -8.01
N LEU A 152 9.46 -6.54 -7.22
CA LEU A 152 10.44 -7.43 -6.60
C LEU A 152 10.60 -8.75 -7.36
N ASP A 153 9.59 -9.62 -7.30
CA ASP A 153 9.65 -11.01 -7.75
C ASP A 153 9.72 -11.10 -9.27
N GLN A 154 10.71 -11.82 -9.79
CA GLN A 154 11.05 -11.87 -11.22
C GLN A 154 11.46 -10.51 -11.85
N THR A 155 11.46 -9.41 -11.09
CA THR A 155 12.00 -8.11 -11.51
C THR A 155 13.43 -7.89 -11.00
N LEU A 156 13.60 -7.70 -9.69
CA LEU A 156 14.91 -7.49 -9.05
C LEU A 156 15.44 -8.73 -8.33
N ILE A 157 14.56 -9.68 -8.00
CA ILE A 157 14.89 -10.88 -7.25
C ILE A 157 14.16 -12.09 -7.83
N HIS A 158 14.60 -13.29 -7.44
CA HIS A 158 13.83 -14.50 -7.64
C HIS A 158 13.85 -15.29 -6.34
N THR A 159 12.69 -15.72 -5.86
CA THR A 159 12.54 -16.44 -4.59
C THR A 159 11.91 -17.80 -4.81
N THR A 160 12.42 -18.83 -4.14
CA THR A 160 11.81 -20.16 -4.07
C THR A 160 11.57 -20.58 -2.61
N ASN A 161 10.58 -21.44 -2.41
CA ASN A 161 10.34 -22.18 -1.16
C ASN A 161 10.79 -23.65 -1.24
N ASP A 162 11.35 -24.07 -2.39
CA ASP A 162 11.83 -25.42 -2.62
C ASP A 162 13.08 -25.72 -1.78
N ASN A 163 13.31 -27.01 -1.51
CA ASN A 163 14.54 -27.43 -0.83
C ASN A 163 15.74 -27.24 -1.76
N ILE A 164 16.59 -26.26 -1.44
CA ILE A 164 17.83 -25.99 -2.18
C ILE A 164 19.08 -26.23 -1.31
N PRO A 165 20.26 -26.42 -1.92
CA PRO A 165 21.51 -26.54 -1.16
C PRO A 165 21.78 -25.31 -0.29
N ALA A 166 22.09 -25.53 1.00
CA ALA A 166 22.33 -24.46 1.98
C ALA A 166 23.56 -23.59 1.68
N ASN A 167 24.46 -24.04 0.81
CA ASN A 167 25.72 -23.37 0.47
C ASN A 167 25.69 -22.71 -0.92
N LEU A 168 24.51 -22.43 -1.47
CA LEU A 168 24.37 -21.83 -2.79
C LEU A 168 24.84 -20.37 -2.77
N LYS A 169 25.90 -20.07 -3.52
CA LYS A 169 26.55 -18.74 -3.48
C LYS A 169 25.59 -17.63 -3.92
N GLY A 170 25.52 -16.58 -3.10
CA GLY A 170 24.74 -15.38 -3.37
C GLY A 170 23.23 -15.54 -3.14
N VAL A 171 22.78 -16.66 -2.57
CA VAL A 171 21.40 -16.86 -2.16
C VAL A 171 21.24 -16.51 -0.69
N PHE A 172 20.19 -15.76 -0.36
CA PHE A 172 19.78 -15.47 1.00
C PHE A 172 18.77 -16.52 1.45
N HIS A 173 19.04 -17.17 2.58
CA HIS A 173 18.15 -18.16 3.18
C HIS A 173 17.56 -17.55 4.45
N TYR A 174 16.25 -17.45 4.55
CA TYR A 174 15.58 -16.84 5.70
C TYR A 174 14.20 -17.44 5.95
N GLN A 175 13.65 -17.19 7.14
CA GLN A 175 12.30 -17.60 7.51
C GLN A 175 11.51 -16.36 7.93
N LEU A 176 10.24 -16.29 7.50
CA LEU A 176 9.32 -15.25 7.93
C LEU A 176 8.49 -15.76 9.11
N ARG A 177 8.32 -14.94 10.15
CA ARG A 177 7.67 -15.33 11.41
C ARG A 177 6.13 -15.36 11.32
N HIS A 178 5.54 -15.43 10.13
CA HIS A 178 4.10 -15.37 9.93
C HIS A 178 3.61 -16.65 9.25
N GLY A 179 2.70 -17.39 9.91
CA GLY A 179 2.12 -18.64 9.44
C GLY A 179 2.44 -19.86 10.32
N TYR A 180 1.56 -20.87 10.29
CA TYR A 180 1.80 -22.18 10.89
C TYR A 180 2.78 -22.97 10.00
N GLY A 181 4.07 -22.72 10.18
CA GLY A 181 5.10 -23.45 9.43
C GLY A 181 6.40 -22.67 9.37
N LYS A 182 7.51 -23.35 9.67
CA LYS A 182 8.88 -22.81 9.49
C LYS A 182 9.27 -22.86 8.01
N MET A 183 8.49 -22.20 7.14
CA MET A 183 8.76 -22.17 5.70
C MET A 183 10.05 -21.41 5.44
N TRP A 184 10.96 -22.04 4.69
CA TRP A 184 12.17 -21.39 4.21
C TRP A 184 11.89 -20.61 2.94
N TYR A 185 12.46 -19.43 2.86
CA TYR A 185 12.52 -18.59 1.67
C TYR A 185 13.97 -18.52 1.22
N HIS A 186 14.17 -18.66 -0.08
CA HIS A 186 15.47 -18.66 -0.71
C HIS A 186 15.49 -17.65 -1.84
N THR A 187 16.15 -16.52 -1.62
CA THR A 187 16.12 -15.41 -2.58
C THR A 187 17.47 -15.17 -3.21
N ARG A 188 17.49 -15.09 -4.54
CA ARG A 188 18.64 -14.61 -5.32
C ARG A 188 18.35 -13.22 -5.84
N ILE A 189 19.24 -12.27 -5.56
CA ILE A 189 19.20 -10.93 -6.16
C ILE A 189 19.67 -10.99 -7.62
N ARG A 190 18.98 -10.30 -8.53
CA ARG A 190 19.36 -10.17 -9.94
C ARG A 190 20.77 -9.56 -10.07
N PRO A 191 21.65 -10.11 -10.91
CA PRO A 191 22.98 -9.55 -11.10
C PRO A 191 22.92 -8.08 -11.54
N GLY A 192 23.74 -7.23 -10.92
CA GLY A 192 23.79 -5.80 -11.24
C GLY A 192 22.82 -4.92 -10.46
N THR A 193 21.92 -5.46 -9.63
CA THR A 193 20.91 -4.67 -8.89
C THR A 193 21.51 -3.54 -8.05
N GLN A 194 22.64 -3.75 -7.37
CA GLN A 194 23.26 -2.69 -6.57
C GLN A 194 23.71 -1.50 -7.42
N HIS A 195 24.40 -1.76 -8.53
CA HIS A 195 24.83 -0.72 -9.47
C HIS A 195 23.63 -0.04 -10.15
N PHE A 196 22.60 -0.82 -10.47
CA PHE A 196 21.34 -0.30 -11.00
C PHE A 196 20.71 0.70 -10.02
N LEU A 197 20.45 0.31 -8.77
CA LEU A 197 19.85 1.16 -7.74
C LEU A 197 20.67 2.44 -7.48
N GLU A 198 21.99 2.32 -7.38
CA GLU A 198 22.89 3.47 -7.21
C GLU A 198 22.79 4.45 -8.40
N THR A 199 22.67 3.95 -9.62
CA THR A 199 22.61 4.78 -10.82
C THR A 199 21.24 5.44 -10.97
N VAL A 200 20.15 4.67 -10.86
CA VAL A 200 18.80 5.18 -11.09
C VAL A 200 18.34 6.10 -9.96
N SER A 201 18.78 5.90 -8.71
CA SER A 201 18.42 6.76 -7.58
C SER A 201 18.87 8.22 -7.72
N LYS A 202 19.81 8.51 -8.64
CA LYS A 202 20.24 9.87 -8.98
C LYS A 202 19.17 10.63 -9.76
N MET A 203 18.37 9.92 -10.56
CA MET A 203 17.35 10.49 -11.45
C MET A 203 15.92 10.14 -11.01
N TYR A 204 15.77 9.14 -10.14
CA TYR A 204 14.48 8.65 -9.67
C TYR A 204 14.42 8.58 -8.14
N GLU A 205 13.26 8.89 -7.60
CA GLU A 205 12.86 8.49 -6.25
C GLU A 205 12.26 7.09 -6.33
N LEU A 206 12.82 6.14 -5.58
CA LEU A 206 12.50 4.72 -5.72
C LEU A 206 11.43 4.29 -4.71
N HIS A 207 10.44 3.55 -5.20
CA HIS A 207 9.35 2.96 -4.41
C HIS A 207 9.24 1.48 -4.76
N ILE A 208 9.11 0.60 -3.76
CA ILE A 208 8.81 -0.81 -3.99
C ILE A 208 7.30 -0.98 -4.16
N CYS A 209 6.87 -1.72 -5.17
CA CYS A 209 5.47 -2.10 -5.37
C CYS A 209 5.37 -3.59 -5.71
N THR A 210 4.92 -4.41 -4.75
CA THR A 210 4.96 -5.89 -4.84
C THR A 210 3.66 -6.53 -4.35
N PHE A 211 3.34 -7.72 -4.88
CA PHE A 211 2.30 -8.61 -4.34
C PHE A 211 2.79 -9.55 -3.23
N GLY A 212 4.06 -9.42 -2.82
CA GLY A 212 4.52 -10.01 -1.58
C GLY A 212 3.86 -9.34 -0.37
N VAL A 213 3.68 -10.11 0.71
CA VAL A 213 3.23 -9.56 2.01
C VAL A 213 4.25 -8.58 2.59
N ARG A 214 3.82 -7.70 3.47
CA ARG A 214 4.64 -6.64 4.07
C ARG A 214 5.92 -7.16 4.70
N MET A 215 5.83 -8.21 5.51
CA MET A 215 7.02 -8.81 6.14
C MET A 215 8.02 -9.34 5.12
N TYR A 216 7.54 -9.88 4.00
CA TYR A 216 8.38 -10.33 2.90
C TYR A 216 9.05 -9.13 2.23
N ALA A 217 8.26 -8.13 1.81
CA ALA A 217 8.75 -6.94 1.13
C ALA A 217 9.81 -6.19 1.96
N HIS A 218 9.58 -6.02 3.27
CA HIS A 218 10.55 -5.41 4.19
C HIS A 218 11.82 -6.25 4.36
N THR A 219 11.70 -7.58 4.38
CA THR A 219 12.88 -8.47 4.46
C THR A 219 13.73 -8.34 3.20
N ILE A 220 13.11 -8.35 2.02
CA ILE A 220 13.80 -8.16 0.75
C ILE A 220 14.41 -6.76 0.65
N ALA A 221 13.69 -5.71 1.06
CA ALA A 221 14.20 -4.35 1.05
C ALA A 221 15.50 -4.23 1.87
N ARG A 222 15.60 -4.90 3.03
CA ARG A 222 16.85 -4.96 3.82
C ARG A 222 18.01 -5.65 3.13
N PHE A 223 17.75 -6.62 2.25
CA PHE A 223 18.81 -7.25 1.43
C PHE A 223 19.24 -6.36 0.26
N LEU A 224 18.31 -5.59 -0.29
CA LEU A 224 18.57 -4.67 -1.42
C LEU A 224 19.23 -3.36 -0.96
N ASP A 225 18.79 -2.83 0.18
CA ASP A 225 19.12 -1.50 0.69
C ASP A 225 19.35 -1.54 2.22
N PRO A 226 20.47 -2.12 2.70
CA PRO A 226 20.73 -2.27 4.13
C PRO A 226 20.84 -0.95 4.91
N GLU A 227 21.20 0.14 4.22
CA GLU A 227 21.35 1.49 4.77
C GLU A 227 20.07 2.34 4.64
N GLU A 228 19.00 1.78 4.08
CA GLU A 228 17.70 2.46 3.85
C GLU A 228 17.81 3.76 3.03
N LYS A 229 18.82 3.84 2.14
CA LYS A 229 19.14 5.01 1.32
C LYS A 229 18.17 5.19 0.15
N TYR A 230 17.67 4.09 -0.40
CA TYR A 230 16.96 4.05 -1.67
C TYR A 230 15.44 4.02 -1.49
N PHE A 231 14.94 3.16 -0.60
CA PHE A 231 13.50 2.93 -0.46
C PHE A 231 12.94 3.52 0.85
N SER A 232 13.70 3.45 1.95
CA SER A 232 13.22 3.84 3.29
C SER A 232 11.82 3.24 3.56
N HIS A 233 10.80 4.07 3.78
CA HIS A 233 9.43 3.66 4.05
C HIS A 233 8.53 3.55 2.81
N ARG A 234 9.06 3.77 1.60
CA ARG A 234 8.32 3.76 0.32
C ARG A 234 8.12 2.34 -0.21
N ILE A 235 7.36 1.54 0.53
CA ILE A 235 7.08 0.15 0.21
C ILE A 235 5.57 -0.07 0.22
N LEU A 236 5.02 -0.38 -0.95
CA LEU A 236 3.65 -0.82 -1.15
C LEU A 236 3.66 -2.34 -1.34
N SER A 237 3.05 -3.06 -0.40
CA SER A 237 2.95 -4.51 -0.40
C SER A 237 1.50 -4.96 -0.62
N ARG A 238 1.28 -6.27 -0.74
CA ARG A 238 -0.07 -6.84 -0.94
C ARG A 238 -1.07 -6.42 0.12
N ASP A 239 -0.62 -6.24 1.36
CA ASP A 239 -1.47 -5.87 2.49
C ASP A 239 -2.09 -4.47 2.31
N GLU A 240 -1.48 -3.61 1.48
CA GLU A 240 -1.94 -2.26 1.17
C GLU A 240 -2.50 -2.10 -0.26
N CYS A 241 -2.51 -3.17 -1.07
CA CYS A 241 -3.09 -3.15 -2.40
C CYS A 241 -4.62 -3.15 -2.31
N PHE A 242 -5.28 -2.16 -2.94
CA PHE A 242 -6.74 -2.10 -2.94
C PHE A 242 -7.38 -3.24 -3.75
N ASN A 243 -6.65 -3.74 -4.75
CA ASN A 243 -7.07 -4.85 -5.58
C ASN A 243 -6.01 -5.96 -5.49
N PRO A 244 -6.39 -7.20 -5.13
CA PRO A 244 -5.45 -8.31 -5.00
C PRO A 244 -4.78 -8.70 -6.32
N ASN A 245 -5.38 -8.31 -7.46
CA ASN A 245 -4.98 -8.71 -8.81
C ASN A 245 -4.50 -7.54 -9.67
N SER A 246 -4.52 -6.30 -9.16
CA SER A 246 -4.10 -5.13 -9.93
C SER A 246 -3.38 -4.09 -9.05
N LYS A 247 -2.18 -3.70 -9.47
CA LYS A 247 -1.41 -2.61 -8.84
C LYS A 247 -1.89 -1.22 -9.28
N THR A 248 -2.57 -1.14 -10.44
CA THR A 248 -3.07 0.10 -11.03
C THR A 248 -4.00 0.87 -10.09
N ALA A 249 -4.82 0.16 -9.31
CA ALA A 249 -5.76 0.78 -8.37
C ALA A 249 -5.06 1.69 -7.35
N ASN A 250 -3.82 1.37 -6.99
CA ASN A 250 -3.04 2.14 -6.01
C ASN A 250 -2.39 3.40 -6.61
N LEU A 251 -2.24 3.50 -7.94
CA LEU A 251 -1.62 4.67 -8.58
C LEU A 251 -2.38 5.96 -8.27
N LYS A 252 -3.71 5.93 -8.25
CA LYS A 252 -4.52 7.12 -7.99
C LYS A 252 -4.37 7.61 -6.54
N ALA A 253 -4.17 6.72 -5.58
CA ALA A 253 -3.93 7.08 -4.19
C ALA A 253 -2.49 7.54 -3.94
N LEU A 254 -1.52 6.92 -4.62
CA LEU A 254 -0.12 7.33 -4.60
C LEU A 254 0.11 8.70 -5.25
N PHE A 255 -0.54 8.93 -6.38
CA PHE A 255 -0.32 10.08 -7.26
C PHE A 255 -1.66 10.76 -7.59
N PRO A 256 -2.24 11.50 -6.63
CA PRO A 256 -3.55 12.15 -6.81
C PRO A 256 -3.59 13.19 -7.94
N CYS A 257 -2.43 13.71 -8.34
CA CYS A 257 -2.27 14.64 -9.48
C CYS A 257 -1.99 13.94 -10.82
N GLY A 258 -2.02 12.61 -10.85
CA GLY A 258 -1.71 11.80 -12.04
C GLY A 258 -0.29 11.25 -12.05
N ASP A 259 -0.03 10.33 -12.98
CA ASP A 259 1.15 9.48 -13.06
C ASP A 259 2.19 9.92 -14.11
N LYS A 260 2.06 11.14 -14.65
CA LYS A 260 2.99 11.73 -15.64
C LYS A 260 4.46 11.78 -15.20
N MET A 261 4.73 11.76 -13.89
CA MET A 261 6.08 11.78 -13.31
C MET A 261 6.56 10.38 -12.90
N VAL A 262 5.79 9.34 -13.21
CA VAL A 262 5.98 7.99 -12.71
C VAL A 262 6.39 7.06 -13.85
N ALA A 263 7.49 6.35 -13.67
CA ALA A 263 7.88 5.21 -14.47
C ALA A 263 7.72 3.93 -13.64
N ILE A 264 7.46 2.81 -14.30
CA ILE A 264 7.25 1.51 -13.64
C ILE A 264 8.19 0.48 -14.28
N ILE A 265 8.83 -0.35 -13.46
CA ILE A 265 9.51 -1.57 -13.93
C ILE A 265 8.88 -2.79 -13.27
N ASP A 266 8.40 -3.71 -14.10
CA ASP A 266 7.71 -4.93 -13.68
C ASP A 266 7.85 -5.99 -14.78
N ASP A 267 7.89 -7.27 -14.41
CA ASP A 267 7.92 -8.38 -15.37
C ASP A 267 6.52 -8.72 -15.91
N ARG A 268 5.48 -8.05 -15.39
CA ARG A 268 4.08 -8.30 -15.69
C ARG A 268 3.34 -7.05 -16.11
N GLU A 269 2.80 -7.09 -17.33
CA GLU A 269 2.00 -5.99 -17.89
C GLU A 269 0.53 -6.05 -17.44
N ASP A 270 0.01 -7.25 -17.22
CA ASP A 270 -1.39 -7.51 -16.86
C ASP A 270 -1.79 -6.87 -15.53
N VAL A 271 -0.90 -6.91 -14.53
CA VAL A 271 -1.16 -6.35 -13.19
C VAL A 271 -1.20 -4.81 -13.18
N TRP A 272 -0.65 -4.18 -14.22
CA TRP A 272 -0.66 -2.74 -14.45
C TRP A 272 -1.68 -2.30 -15.50
N ASN A 273 -2.57 -3.20 -15.94
CA ASN A 273 -3.54 -2.92 -17.00
C ASN A 273 -2.87 -2.32 -18.25
N PHE A 274 -1.68 -2.82 -18.60
CA PHE A 274 -0.88 -2.34 -19.74
C PHE A 274 -0.61 -0.83 -19.72
N ALA A 275 -0.32 -0.28 -18.54
CA ALA A 275 -0.04 1.13 -18.36
C ALA A 275 1.09 1.63 -19.30
N PRO A 276 0.95 2.79 -19.94
CA PRO A 276 1.89 3.27 -20.96
C PRO A 276 3.26 3.66 -20.40
N ASN A 277 3.35 3.91 -19.09
CA ASN A 277 4.57 4.22 -18.35
C ASN A 277 5.27 2.97 -17.78
N LEU A 278 4.77 1.77 -18.10
CA LEU A 278 5.41 0.51 -17.75
C LEU A 278 6.54 0.18 -18.73
N ILE A 279 7.72 -0.06 -18.16
CA ILE A 279 8.86 -0.66 -18.83
C ILE A 279 8.85 -2.14 -18.45
N HIS A 280 8.27 -2.95 -19.33
CA HIS A 280 8.24 -4.40 -19.15
C HIS A 280 9.66 -4.97 -19.19
N VAL A 281 10.08 -5.58 -18.07
CA VAL A 281 11.40 -6.21 -17.97
C VAL A 281 11.32 -7.70 -18.22
N LYS A 282 12.40 -8.28 -18.77
CA LYS A 282 12.48 -9.74 -18.88
C LYS A 282 12.42 -10.38 -17.48
N PRO A 283 11.53 -11.36 -17.25
CA PRO A 283 11.45 -12.09 -15.99
C PRO A 283 12.80 -12.70 -15.59
N TYR A 284 13.22 -12.44 -14.37
CA TYR A 284 14.46 -12.97 -13.80
C TYR A 284 14.22 -14.34 -13.18
N ARG A 285 14.73 -15.38 -13.85
CA ARG A 285 14.52 -16.79 -13.46
C ARG A 285 15.85 -17.46 -13.15
N PHE A 286 16.21 -17.48 -11.86
CA PHE A 286 17.37 -18.21 -11.35
C PHE A 286 17.07 -19.66 -10.95
N PHE A 287 16.07 -19.89 -10.09
CA PHE A 287 15.60 -21.23 -9.72
C PHE A 287 14.79 -21.86 -10.86
N GLN A 288 15.20 -23.03 -11.32
CA GLN A 288 14.48 -23.76 -12.37
C GLN A 288 13.23 -24.43 -11.79
N GLY A 289 12.10 -24.37 -12.50
CA GLY A 289 10.83 -24.93 -12.05
C GLY A 289 10.09 -24.09 -11.00
N THR A 290 10.68 -22.98 -10.53
CA THR A 290 10.00 -22.05 -9.63
C THR A 290 9.45 -20.86 -10.43
N ALA A 291 8.14 -20.63 -10.33
CA ALA A 291 7.47 -19.45 -10.85
C ALA A 291 7.44 -18.31 -9.80
N ASP A 292 6.66 -17.26 -10.05
CA ASP A 292 6.45 -16.19 -9.07
C ASP A 292 5.60 -16.71 -7.89
N ILE A 293 6.23 -16.83 -6.72
CA ILE A 293 5.59 -17.34 -5.49
C ILE A 293 4.55 -16.37 -4.91
N ASN A 294 4.56 -15.11 -5.35
CA ASN A 294 3.66 -14.05 -4.89
C ASN A 294 2.68 -13.61 -5.99
N ALA A 295 2.58 -14.37 -7.09
CA ALA A 295 1.64 -14.09 -8.16
C ALA A 295 0.20 -13.98 -7.61
N PRO A 296 -0.60 -12.99 -8.07
CA PRO A 296 -2.00 -12.88 -7.68
C PRO A 296 -2.81 -14.15 -7.98
N PRO A 297 -3.82 -14.47 -7.15
CA PRO A 297 -4.68 -15.62 -7.37
C PRO A 297 -5.33 -15.63 -8.76
N GLY A 298 -5.23 -16.75 -9.47
CA GLY A 298 -5.80 -16.92 -10.81
C GLY A 298 -4.95 -16.35 -11.94
N LEU A 299 -3.80 -15.75 -11.64
CA LEU A 299 -2.84 -15.23 -12.62
C LEU A 299 -1.45 -15.89 -12.53
N THR A 300 -1.37 -17.06 -11.90
CA THR A 300 -0.15 -17.87 -11.89
C THR A 300 0.09 -18.40 -13.31
N LYS A 301 1.26 -18.08 -13.90
CA LYS A 301 1.66 -18.65 -15.20
C LYS A 301 1.87 -20.16 -15.04
N THR A 302 1.11 -20.99 -15.78
CA THR A 302 1.39 -22.42 -15.94
C THR A 302 2.50 -22.57 -16.98
N GLU A 303 3.76 -22.63 -16.57
CA GLU A 303 4.90 -22.78 -17.47
C GLU A 303 5.71 -24.03 -17.09
N HIS A 304 5.43 -25.16 -17.76
CA HIS A 304 6.16 -26.44 -17.72
C HIS A 304 6.45 -27.05 -16.32
N ASP A 305 5.37 -27.30 -15.57
CA ASP A 305 5.40 -27.75 -14.17
C ASP A 305 5.54 -29.28 -13.95
N GLN A 306 6.09 -30.08 -14.88
CA GLN A 306 5.99 -31.56 -14.80
C GLN A 306 7.27 -32.37 -14.57
N GLU A 307 8.38 -31.78 -14.11
CA GLU A 307 9.53 -32.59 -13.65
C GLU A 307 10.16 -32.06 -12.35
N PRO A 308 10.44 -32.93 -11.35
CA PRO A 308 11.19 -32.53 -10.17
C PRO A 308 12.62 -32.16 -10.57
N VAL A 309 12.94 -30.86 -10.58
CA VAL A 309 14.26 -30.39 -10.99
C VAL A 309 15.22 -30.38 -9.80
N HIS A 310 16.19 -31.29 -9.80
CA HIS A 310 17.31 -31.23 -8.88
C HIS A 310 18.20 -30.03 -9.26
N HIS A 311 18.27 -29.00 -8.41
CA HIS A 311 19.12 -27.83 -8.66
C HIS A 311 20.60 -28.23 -8.76
N ARG A 312 21.11 -28.43 -9.99
CA ARG A 312 22.53 -28.68 -10.23
C ARG A 312 23.29 -27.35 -10.20
N VAL A 313 24.24 -27.24 -9.28
CA VAL A 313 25.17 -26.11 -9.18
C VAL A 313 26.03 -26.05 -10.45
N ARG A 314 25.73 -25.14 -11.38
CA ARG A 314 26.69 -24.79 -12.45
C ARG A 314 27.81 -23.96 -11.82
N ARG A 315 29.00 -24.56 -11.66
CA ARG A 315 30.23 -23.83 -11.31
C ARG A 315 30.58 -22.90 -12.48
N VAL A 316 30.52 -21.59 -12.26
CA VAL A 316 31.13 -20.62 -13.17
C VAL A 316 32.63 -20.56 -12.83
N SER A 317 33.44 -21.35 -13.52
CA SER A 317 34.90 -21.22 -13.52
C SER A 317 35.33 -20.20 -14.57
N ARG A 318 36.01 -19.15 -14.12
CA ARG A 318 36.51 -18.06 -14.97
C ARG A 318 37.94 -18.37 -15.44
N SER A 319 38.03 -18.77 -16.73
CA SER A 319 39.09 -18.55 -17.74
C SER A 319 40.55 -19.01 -17.54
N LYS A 320 41.10 -19.78 -18.50
CA LYS A 320 42.15 -19.31 -19.45
C LYS A 320 42.45 -20.27 -20.63
N SER A 321 42.79 -19.64 -21.76
CA SER A 321 43.59 -20.02 -22.96
C SER A 321 43.11 -21.00 -24.05
N MET A 322 42.93 -20.40 -25.24
CA MET A 322 43.42 -20.74 -26.60
C MET A 322 43.15 -22.11 -27.25
N GLU A 323 42.52 -21.99 -28.44
CA GLU A 323 42.68 -22.74 -29.70
C GLU A 323 42.61 -24.27 -29.72
N LYS A 324 41.51 -24.79 -30.31
CA LYS A 324 41.54 -25.43 -31.64
C LYS A 324 40.11 -25.70 -32.12
N GLU A 325 39.84 -25.28 -33.36
CA GLU A 325 38.72 -25.76 -34.17
C GLU A 325 39.04 -27.18 -34.62
N ASP A 326 38.11 -28.10 -34.38
CA ASP A 326 37.97 -29.34 -35.14
C ASP A 326 36.47 -29.57 -35.31
N GLU A 327 36.01 -29.40 -36.55
CA GLU A 327 34.69 -29.77 -37.03
C GLU A 327 34.54 -31.30 -36.99
N ILE A 328 33.49 -31.79 -36.33
CA ILE A 328 32.95 -33.12 -36.61
C ILE A 328 31.43 -33.00 -36.68
N GLU A 329 30.92 -33.00 -37.91
CA GLU A 329 29.54 -33.33 -38.25
C GLU A 329 29.27 -34.80 -37.90
N VAL A 330 28.14 -35.06 -37.22
CA VAL A 330 27.44 -36.34 -37.35
C VAL A 330 25.95 -36.06 -37.40
N ASP A 331 25.41 -36.14 -38.62
CA ASP A 331 24.02 -36.45 -38.94
C ASP A 331 23.71 -37.88 -38.46
N ASP A 332 22.56 -38.07 -37.82
CA ASP A 332 21.72 -39.21 -38.17
C ASP A 332 20.27 -38.94 -37.72
N SER A 333 19.53 -38.35 -38.64
CA SER A 333 18.33 -38.98 -39.22
C SER A 333 18.08 -40.43 -38.78
N VAL A 334 16.85 -40.78 -38.36
CA VAL A 334 16.01 -41.88 -38.92
C VAL A 334 14.82 -42.25 -37.99
N LYS A 335 13.65 -41.86 -38.49
CA LYS A 335 12.39 -42.61 -38.70
C LYS A 335 11.59 -43.22 -37.53
N LYS A 336 10.34 -42.74 -37.51
CA LYS A 336 9.06 -43.43 -37.27
C LYS A 336 9.05 -44.94 -37.55
N GLY A 337 8.34 -45.67 -36.68
CA GLY A 337 7.72 -46.95 -36.96
C GLY A 337 6.49 -47.14 -36.06
N ASP A 338 5.32 -47.26 -36.67
CA ASP A 338 4.02 -47.46 -36.05
C ASP A 338 3.78 -48.91 -35.58
N ASN A 339 2.84 -49.04 -34.61
CA ASN A 339 1.64 -49.90 -34.63
C ASN A 339 1.49 -51.13 -33.69
N LEU A 340 0.26 -51.17 -33.12
CA LEU A 340 -0.65 -52.28 -32.80
C LEU A 340 -0.54 -53.11 -31.49
N GLN A 341 -1.32 -52.67 -30.48
CA GLN A 341 -2.56 -53.30 -29.95
C GLN A 341 -2.60 -54.80 -29.59
N THR A 342 -2.94 -55.10 -28.31
CA THR A 342 -3.88 -56.19 -27.92
C THR A 342 -4.52 -55.96 -26.54
N LYS A 343 -5.80 -56.35 -26.43
CA LYS A 343 -6.72 -56.29 -25.27
C LYS A 343 -6.59 -57.50 -24.33
N LYS A 344 -7.26 -57.41 -23.15
CA LYS A 344 -7.85 -58.44 -22.24
C LYS A 344 -7.25 -58.45 -20.83
N ASP A 345 -7.94 -58.65 -19.70
CA ASP A 345 -9.36 -58.80 -19.32
C ASP A 345 -9.47 -58.51 -17.78
N GLU A 346 -10.61 -57.92 -17.38
CA GLU A 346 -11.47 -58.07 -16.18
C GLU A 346 -11.04 -58.63 -14.79
N GLU A 347 -11.56 -57.92 -13.77
CA GLU A 347 -12.18 -58.33 -12.48
C GLU A 347 -11.44 -59.18 -11.42
N ILE A 348 -11.46 -58.71 -10.16
CA ILE A 348 -12.17 -59.34 -9.02
C ILE A 348 -12.06 -58.41 -7.79
N GLU A 349 -13.22 -58.02 -7.27
CA GLU A 349 -13.42 -57.39 -5.96
C GLU A 349 -14.20 -58.40 -5.09
N LYS A 350 -13.67 -58.76 -3.90
CA LYS A 350 -14.40 -58.75 -2.60
C LYS A 350 -13.75 -59.58 -1.48
N SER A 351 -13.77 -58.90 -0.33
CA SER A 351 -14.02 -59.38 1.04
C SER A 351 -12.98 -60.23 1.77
N CYS A 352 -12.47 -59.65 2.87
CA CYS A 352 -12.61 -60.22 4.21
C CYS A 352 -12.60 -59.08 5.26
N VAL A 353 -13.58 -59.10 6.16
CA VAL A 353 -13.70 -58.24 7.35
C VAL A 353 -13.69 -59.17 8.57
N LYS A 354 -13.19 -58.65 9.70
CA LYS A 354 -13.26 -59.15 11.09
C LYS A 354 -12.13 -60.12 11.44
N GLU A 355 -11.51 -60.10 12.61
CA GLU A 355 -11.86 -59.56 13.91
C GLU A 355 -10.57 -59.55 14.78
N ASP A 356 -10.37 -58.55 15.65
CA ASP A 356 -10.15 -58.75 17.09
C ASP A 356 -9.44 -57.55 17.76
N ASN A 357 -10.23 -56.84 18.56
CA ASN A 357 -9.80 -56.01 19.66
C ASN A 357 -9.40 -56.90 20.85
N LYS A 358 -8.25 -56.63 21.48
CA LYS A 358 -8.10 -56.86 22.91
C LYS A 358 -7.25 -55.77 23.57
N VAL A 359 -7.96 -54.96 24.34
CA VAL A 359 -7.49 -54.10 25.42
C VAL A 359 -6.83 -54.95 26.52
N VAL A 360 -5.67 -54.55 27.01
CA VAL A 360 -5.24 -54.78 28.40
C VAL A 360 -4.41 -53.57 28.87
N ASP A 361 -4.96 -52.83 29.83
CA ASP A 361 -4.26 -51.91 30.72
C ASP A 361 -3.21 -52.65 31.58
N ASN A 362 -2.05 -52.04 31.83
CA ASN A 362 -1.52 -51.86 33.19
C ASN A 362 -0.18 -51.12 33.21
N LYS A 363 -0.15 -50.07 34.04
CA LYS A 363 0.97 -49.29 34.62
C LYS A 363 1.69 -48.25 33.77
#